data_AF-W7BGR8-F1
#
_entry.id   AF-W7BGR8-F1
#
_cell.length_a   1.000
_cell.length_b   1.000
_cell.length_c   1.000
_cell.angle_alpha   90.00
_cell.angle_beta   90.00
_cell.angle_gamma   90.00
#
_symmetry.space_group_name_H-M   'P 1'
#
loop_
_entity.id
_entity.type
_entity.pdbx_description
1 polymer ?
#
loop_
_entity_poly.entity_id
_entity_poly.type
_entity_poly.pdbx_seq_one_letter_code
_entity_poly.pdbx_strand_id
1 'polypeptide(L)'
;MEGWIWNDNGTERLWDFATTTMPDQDVALEPKWSANTYQLTYDGNGADEHTLVPVDQVFTVEEPLQVAGPATLVKTGYHFTGWNLKADGTGESYSTGQSISETNDVTLYAQWAANKYTIRFELNGGDSEIPVAQVLRVENT
;
A
#
# COMPACT_ATOMS: atom_id res chain seq x y z
N MET A 1 -4.33 -14.68 21.52
CA MET A 1 -4.50 -14.63 22.98
C MET A 1 -3.11 -14.63 23.59
N GLU A 2 -2.78 -13.64 24.40
CA GLU A 2 -1.47 -13.50 25.05
C GLU A 2 -1.38 -14.36 26.32
N GLY A 3 -2.50 -14.49 27.03
CA GLY A 3 -2.60 -15.30 28.23
C GLY A 3 -3.73 -14.82 29.14
N TRP A 4 -3.60 -15.16 30.42
CA TRP A 4 -4.45 -14.63 31.48
C TRP A 4 -3.62 -13.66 32.32
N ILE A 5 -4.20 -12.54 32.73
CA ILE A 5 -3.59 -11.59 33.64
C ILE A 5 -4.34 -11.58 34.96
N TRP A 6 -3.65 -11.14 36.01
CA TRP A 6 -4.22 -10.89 37.32
C TRP A 6 -3.57 -9.68 37.95
N ASN A 7 -4.26 -9.10 38.94
CA ASN A 7 -3.72 -8.01 39.74
C ASN A 7 -2.96 -8.56 40.95
N ASP A 8 -1.63 -8.46 40.92
CA ASP A 8 -0.75 -8.75 42.03
C ASP A 8 -0.41 -7.45 42.76
N ASN A 9 -1.13 -7.16 43.84
CA ASN A 9 -0.89 -6.00 44.71
C ASN A 9 -0.82 -4.67 43.95
N GLY A 10 -1.76 -4.44 43.03
CA GLY A 10 -1.81 -3.24 42.18
C GLY A 10 -1.02 -3.33 40.88
N THR A 11 -0.31 -4.44 40.64
CA THR A 11 0.49 -4.66 39.41
C THR A 11 -0.15 -5.73 38.55
N GLU A 12 -0.44 -5.42 37.28
CA GLU A 12 -0.89 -6.43 36.33
C GLU A 12 0.25 -7.38 35.96
N ARG A 13 0.01 -8.69 36.04
CA ARG A 13 0.97 -9.74 35.69
C ARG A 13 0.32 -10.83 34.86
N LEU A 14 1.08 -11.45 33.96
CA LEU A 14 0.66 -12.69 33.30
C LEU A 14 0.63 -13.84 34.33
N TRP A 15 -0.43 -14.63 34.30
CA TRP A 15 -0.62 -15.82 35.10
C TRP A 15 -0.02 -17.03 34.38
N ASP A 16 0.96 -17.66 35.02
CA ASP A 16 1.57 -18.91 34.55
C ASP A 16 1.03 -20.07 35.37
N PHE A 17 0.19 -20.91 34.77
CA PHE A 17 -0.42 -22.05 35.46
C PHE A 17 0.57 -23.12 35.94
N ALA A 18 1.81 -23.12 35.44
CA ALA A 18 2.85 -24.05 35.85
C ALA A 18 3.71 -23.49 37.00
N THR A 19 3.92 -22.17 37.05
CA THR A 19 4.88 -21.58 37.99
C THR A 19 4.31 -20.58 38.98
N THR A 20 3.13 -20.00 38.72
CA THR A 20 2.52 -19.04 39.63
C THR A 20 1.94 -19.76 40.84
N THR A 21 2.49 -19.47 42.02
CA THR A 21 1.92 -19.94 43.29
C THR A 21 0.66 -19.14 43.61
N MET A 22 -0.42 -19.84 43.97
CA MET A 22 -1.65 -19.21 44.45
C MET A 22 -1.37 -18.35 45.69
N PRO A 23 -1.79 -17.07 45.71
CA PRO A 23 -1.75 -16.26 46.93
C PRO A 23 -2.76 -16.76 47.97
N ASP A 24 -2.66 -16.25 49.20
CA ASP A 24 -3.54 -16.61 50.32
C ASP A 24 -4.93 -15.95 50.26
N GLN A 25 -5.41 -15.68 49.04
CA GLN A 25 -6.68 -15.06 48.74
C GLN A 25 -7.18 -15.47 47.34
N ASP A 26 -8.48 -15.28 47.09
CA ASP A 26 -9.07 -15.54 45.79
C ASP A 26 -8.48 -14.62 44.71
N VAL A 27 -8.25 -15.17 43.51
CA VAL A 27 -7.71 -14.44 42.35
C VAL A 27 -8.72 -14.46 41.20
N ALA A 28 -9.01 -13.28 40.65
CA ALA A 28 -9.69 -13.15 39.37
C ALA A 28 -8.65 -13.11 38.23
N LEU A 29 -8.83 -13.97 37.24
CA LEU A 29 -8.03 -13.97 36.01
C LEU A 29 -8.83 -13.31 34.90
N GLU A 30 -8.21 -12.37 34.19
CA GLU A 30 -8.78 -11.69 33.04
C GLU A 30 -8.01 -12.10 31.76
N PRO A 31 -8.69 -12.34 30.63
CA PRO A 31 -8.01 -12.69 29.40
C PRO A 31 -7.26 -11.47 28.84
N LYS A 32 -6.00 -11.67 28.44
CA LYS A 32 -5.22 -10.67 27.71
C LYS A 32 -5.06 -11.10 26.25
N TRP A 33 -5.41 -10.18 25.34
CA TRP A 33 -5.35 -10.40 23.90
C TRP A 33 -4.23 -9.53 23.31
N SER A 34 -3.45 -10.10 22.40
CA SER A 34 -2.55 -9.33 21.53
C SER A 34 -3.22 -9.16 20.17
N ALA A 35 -3.13 -7.95 19.61
CA ALA A 35 -3.64 -7.69 18.27
C ALA A 35 -2.81 -8.44 17.22
N ASN A 36 -3.48 -8.98 16.20
CA ASN A 36 -2.79 -9.46 15.02
C ASN A 36 -2.29 -8.25 14.23
N THR A 37 -1.02 -8.29 13.84
CA THR A 37 -0.38 -7.26 13.01
C THR A 37 -0.11 -7.83 11.62
N TYR A 38 -0.24 -6.99 10.61
CA TYR A 38 -0.02 -7.34 9.21
C TYR A 38 0.90 -6.31 8.56
N GLN A 39 1.67 -6.78 7.58
CA GLN A 39 2.56 -5.95 6.78
C GLN A 39 1.87 -5.45 5.52
N LEU A 40 1.98 -4.16 5.27
CA LEU A 40 1.68 -3.52 3.99
C LEU A 40 2.99 -3.15 3.30
N THR A 41 3.19 -3.72 2.12
CA THR A 41 4.37 -3.50 1.27
C THR A 41 3.95 -2.86 -0.05
N TYR A 42 4.88 -2.19 -0.72
CA TYR A 42 4.64 -1.50 -1.97
C TYR A 42 5.60 -1.98 -3.07
N ASP A 43 5.05 -2.23 -4.26
CA ASP A 43 5.80 -2.63 -5.45
C ASP A 43 5.60 -1.60 -6.56
N GLY A 44 6.70 -1.06 -7.11
CA GLY A 44 6.67 -0.06 -8.17
C GLY A 44 6.10 -0.57 -9.51
N ASN A 45 5.94 -1.88 -9.66
CA ASN A 45 5.29 -2.60 -10.74
C ASN A 45 5.73 -2.12 -12.13
N GLY A 46 7.02 -2.33 -12.41
CA GLY A 46 7.64 -1.89 -13.67
C GLY A 46 7.94 -0.39 -13.74
N ALA A 47 8.05 0.27 -12.58
CA ALA A 47 8.68 1.58 -12.45
C ALA A 47 10.13 1.55 -12.95
N ASP A 48 10.64 2.72 -13.31
CA ASP A 48 12.01 2.88 -13.79
C ASP A 48 13.03 2.65 -12.64
N GLU A 49 14.27 2.35 -13.01
CA GLU A 49 15.37 2.20 -12.06
C GLU A 49 15.61 3.50 -11.25
N HIS A 50 16.25 3.36 -10.08
CA HIS A 50 16.57 4.48 -9.17
C HIS A 50 15.36 5.25 -8.63
N THR A 51 14.17 4.66 -8.70
CA THR A 51 12.97 5.15 -8.02
C THR A 51 12.77 4.44 -6.69
N LEU A 52 12.07 5.07 -5.76
CA LEU A 52 11.76 4.48 -4.45
C LEU A 52 10.25 4.33 -4.28
N VAL A 53 9.84 3.14 -3.85
CA VAL A 53 8.51 2.87 -3.31
C VAL A 53 8.37 3.46 -1.90
N PRO A 54 7.14 3.63 -1.38
CA PRO A 54 6.93 3.91 0.03
C PRO A 54 7.56 2.86 0.94
N VAL A 55 7.90 3.28 2.16
CA VAL A 55 8.41 2.38 3.19
C VAL A 55 7.30 1.43 3.64
N ASP A 56 7.65 0.18 3.89
CA ASP A 56 6.74 -0.83 4.44
C ASP A 56 6.12 -0.36 5.76
N GLN A 57 4.85 -0.69 5.96
CA GLN A 57 4.10 -0.30 7.13
C GLN A 57 3.47 -1.51 7.81
N VAL A 58 3.18 -1.38 9.10
CA VAL A 58 2.48 -2.41 9.87
C VAL A 58 1.15 -1.83 10.34
N PHE A 59 0.09 -2.62 10.24
CA PHE A 59 -1.24 -2.22 10.66
C PHE A 59 -1.97 -3.35 11.39
N THR A 60 -3.07 -2.99 12.04
CA THR A 60 -4.04 -3.93 12.61
C THR A 60 -5.40 -3.68 11.99
N VAL A 61 -6.33 -4.61 12.13
CA VAL A 61 -7.71 -4.42 11.64
C VAL A 61 -8.40 -3.24 12.35
N GLU A 62 -8.05 -2.99 13.62
CA GLU A 62 -8.62 -1.93 14.45
C GLU A 62 -8.00 -0.55 14.15
N GLU A 63 -6.77 -0.53 13.64
CA GLU A 63 -6.03 0.67 13.28
C GLU A 63 -5.64 0.63 11.79
N PRO A 64 -6.60 0.90 10.87
CA PRO A 64 -6.34 0.87 9.45
C PRO A 64 -5.40 2.00 9.02
N LEU A 65 -4.53 1.71 8.05
CA LEU A 65 -3.63 2.70 7.49
C LEU A 65 -4.23 3.42 6.29
N GLN A 66 -3.72 4.62 6.05
CA GLN A 66 -3.97 5.35 4.80
C GLN A 66 -2.90 4.95 3.79
N VAL A 67 -3.34 4.54 2.61
CA VAL A 67 -2.43 4.15 1.52
C VAL A 67 -1.54 5.33 1.13
N ALA A 68 -0.23 5.11 1.16
CA ALA A 68 0.77 6.11 0.79
C ALA A 68 0.66 6.52 -0.68
N GLY A 69 1.15 7.72 -1.00
CA GLY A 69 1.35 8.15 -2.38
C GLY A 69 2.51 7.41 -3.05
N PRO A 70 2.82 7.69 -4.33
CA PRO A 70 3.86 6.97 -5.08
C PRO A 70 5.31 7.28 -4.65
N ALA A 71 5.52 8.04 -3.57
CA ALA A 71 6.84 8.54 -3.16
C ALA A 71 7.61 9.21 -4.32
N THR A 72 8.65 8.55 -4.84
CA THR A 72 9.46 9.04 -5.97
C THR A 72 9.33 8.14 -7.21
N LEU A 73 8.30 7.29 -7.28
CA LEU A 73 8.07 6.40 -8.41
C LEU A 73 7.86 7.21 -9.70
N VAL A 74 8.62 6.81 -10.72
CA VAL A 74 8.55 7.34 -12.08
C VAL A 74 8.50 6.16 -13.04
N LYS A 75 7.71 6.32 -14.11
CA LYS A 75 7.70 5.41 -15.24
C LYS A 75 7.65 6.21 -16.54
N THR A 76 8.73 6.16 -17.31
CA THR A 76 8.90 6.96 -18.52
C THR A 76 7.77 6.71 -19.52
N GLY A 77 7.07 7.79 -19.92
CA GLY A 77 5.92 7.72 -20.83
C GLY A 77 4.58 7.39 -20.17
N TYR A 78 4.54 7.25 -18.84
CA TYR A 78 3.32 6.95 -18.07
C TYR A 78 3.12 7.93 -16.91
N HIS A 79 1.94 7.92 -16.32
CA HIS A 79 1.66 8.54 -15.03
C HIS A 79 1.02 7.52 -14.08
N PHE A 80 1.33 7.65 -12.80
CA PHE A 80 0.78 6.84 -11.71
C PHE A 80 -0.73 7.09 -11.59
N THR A 81 -1.53 6.02 -11.50
CA THR A 81 -2.99 6.10 -11.40
C THR A 81 -3.54 5.63 -10.06
N GLY A 82 -2.73 4.94 -9.26
CA GLY A 82 -3.15 4.38 -7.97
C GLY A 82 -2.44 3.06 -7.70
N TRP A 83 -2.89 2.38 -6.64
CA TRP A 83 -2.38 1.09 -6.22
C TRP A 83 -3.41 -0.01 -6.45
N ASN A 84 -2.95 -1.26 -6.61
CA ASN A 84 -3.83 -2.41 -6.75
C ASN A 84 -3.29 -3.63 -5.98
N LEU A 85 -4.17 -4.50 -5.46
CA LEU A 85 -3.76 -5.75 -4.80
C LEU A 85 -3.16 -6.79 -5.77
N LYS A 86 -3.22 -6.56 -7.07
CA LYS A 86 -2.61 -7.40 -8.10
C LYS A 86 -1.81 -6.56 -9.09
N ALA A 87 -0.64 -7.06 -9.46
CA ALA A 87 0.24 -6.44 -10.45
C ALA A 87 -0.47 -6.17 -11.80
N ASP A 88 -1.36 -7.06 -12.22
CA ASP A 88 -2.12 -6.96 -13.47
C ASP A 88 -3.32 -5.99 -13.43
N GLY A 89 -3.56 -5.36 -12.26
CA GLY A 89 -4.66 -4.41 -12.08
C GLY A 89 -6.04 -5.04 -11.92
N THR A 90 -6.16 -6.37 -11.87
CA THR A 90 -7.46 -7.07 -11.72
C THR A 90 -7.93 -7.20 -10.28
N GLY A 91 -7.13 -6.75 -9.31
CA GLY A 91 -7.48 -6.75 -7.89
C GLY A 91 -8.23 -5.49 -7.48
N GLU A 92 -8.46 -5.36 -6.17
CA GLU A 92 -9.01 -4.13 -5.60
C GLU A 92 -8.03 -2.97 -5.76
N SER A 93 -8.55 -1.79 -6.09
CA SER A 93 -7.77 -0.58 -6.33
C SER A 93 -7.88 0.40 -5.17
N TYR A 94 -6.75 1.02 -4.84
CA TYR A 94 -6.64 2.01 -3.77
C TYR A 94 -6.07 3.30 -4.30
N SER A 95 -6.74 4.40 -3.99
CA SER A 95 -6.20 5.74 -4.19
C SER A 95 -5.28 6.14 -3.03
N THR A 96 -4.37 7.09 -3.26
CA THR A 96 -3.60 7.71 -2.19
C THR A 96 -4.53 8.29 -1.12
N GLY A 97 -4.28 7.97 0.15
CA GLY A 97 -5.11 8.40 1.27
C GLY A 97 -6.42 7.64 1.41
N GLN A 98 -6.58 6.49 0.75
CA GLN A 98 -7.67 5.56 1.03
C GLN A 98 -7.30 4.66 2.21
N SER A 99 -8.24 4.37 3.11
CA SER A 99 -8.03 3.39 4.17
C SER A 99 -7.90 1.98 3.61
N ILE A 100 -6.96 1.20 4.15
CA ILE A 100 -6.83 -0.24 3.90
C ILE A 100 -6.96 -0.99 5.23
N SER A 101 -7.75 -2.07 5.23
CA SER A 101 -7.97 -2.95 6.38
C SER A 101 -8.06 -4.39 5.88
N GLU A 102 -6.90 -5.03 5.76
CA GLU A 102 -6.77 -6.42 5.37
C GLU A 102 -6.53 -7.32 6.58
N THR A 103 -6.82 -8.60 6.45
CA THR A 103 -6.62 -9.59 7.52
C THR A 103 -5.41 -10.49 7.25
N ASN A 104 -4.45 -9.99 6.46
CA ASN A 104 -3.23 -10.67 6.07
C ASN A 104 -2.19 -9.65 5.59
N ASP A 105 -0.95 -10.10 5.46
CA ASP A 105 0.09 -9.33 4.78
C ASP A 105 -0.30 -9.09 3.32
N VAL A 106 -0.07 -7.87 2.83
CA VAL A 106 -0.44 -7.46 1.49
C VAL A 106 0.66 -6.65 0.81
N THR A 107 0.70 -6.77 -0.52
CA THR A 107 1.52 -5.93 -1.39
C THR A 107 0.60 -5.14 -2.31
N LEU A 108 0.80 -3.83 -2.34
CA LEU A 108 0.15 -2.94 -3.28
C LEU A 108 1.07 -2.66 -4.47
N TYR A 109 0.57 -2.92 -5.67
CA TYR A 109 1.29 -2.76 -6.93
C TYR A 109 0.87 -1.45 -7.61
N ALA A 110 1.84 -0.62 -7.96
CA ALA A 110 1.58 0.63 -8.65
C ALA A 110 0.89 0.36 -10.00
N GLN A 111 -0.10 1.18 -10.34
CA GLN A 111 -0.79 1.13 -11.62
C GLN A 111 -0.46 2.37 -12.43
N TRP A 112 -0.35 2.19 -13.74
CA TRP A 112 0.21 3.16 -14.67
C TRP A 112 -0.69 3.33 -15.88
N ALA A 113 -0.92 4.57 -16.31
CA ALA A 113 -1.57 4.88 -17.58
C ALA A 113 -0.60 5.63 -18.51
N ALA A 114 -0.62 5.25 -19.79
CA ALA A 114 0.24 5.89 -20.79
C ALA A 114 -0.14 7.37 -20.95
N ASN A 115 0.88 8.23 -21.02
CA ASN A 115 0.69 9.65 -21.29
C ASN A 115 0.18 9.85 -22.71
N LYS A 116 -0.75 10.80 -22.89
CA LYS A 116 -1.32 11.13 -24.20
C LYS A 116 -0.77 12.46 -24.69
N TYR A 117 -0.28 12.46 -25.92
CA TYR A 117 0.27 13.65 -26.59
C TYR A 117 -0.51 13.93 -27.88
N THR A 118 -0.80 15.19 -28.15
CA THR A 118 -1.50 15.63 -29.38
C THR A 118 -0.58 16.52 -30.19
N ILE A 119 -0.41 16.22 -31.48
CA ILE A 119 0.34 17.06 -32.42
C ILE A 119 -0.65 18.00 -33.12
N ARG A 120 -0.31 19.29 -33.19
CA ARG A 120 -1.05 20.30 -33.97
C ARG A 120 -0.11 20.93 -34.99
N PHE A 121 -0.56 21.01 -36.24
CA PHE A 121 0.14 21.75 -37.30
C PHE A 121 -0.44 23.17 -37.39
N GLU A 122 0.43 24.18 -37.27
CA GLU A 122 0.06 25.57 -37.47
C GLU A 122 0.71 26.07 -38.75
N LEU A 123 -0.12 26.41 -39.74
CA LEU A 123 0.35 26.78 -41.09
C LEU A 123 0.81 28.24 -41.20
N ASN A 124 0.72 29.05 -40.13
CA ASN A 124 1.14 30.47 -40.09
C ASN A 124 0.75 31.29 -41.33
N GLY A 125 -0.48 31.10 -41.83
CA GLY A 125 -0.99 31.81 -43.01
C GLY A 125 -0.52 31.25 -44.36
N GLY A 126 0.17 30.11 -44.38
CA GLY A 126 0.51 29.37 -45.58
C GLY A 126 -0.72 28.68 -46.19
N ASP A 127 -1.00 28.99 -47.45
CA ASP A 127 -2.05 28.36 -48.24
C ASP A 127 -1.46 27.06 -48.83
N SER A 128 -1.65 25.93 -48.16
CA SER A 128 -1.36 24.60 -48.71
C SER A 128 -2.13 23.52 -47.99
N GLU A 129 -2.70 22.61 -48.78
CA GLU A 129 -3.41 21.42 -48.37
C GLU A 129 -2.68 20.71 -47.22
N ILE A 130 -3.42 20.39 -46.15
CA ILE A 130 -2.91 19.57 -45.06
C ILE A 130 -2.36 18.28 -45.70
N PRO A 131 -1.05 17.98 -45.60
CA PRO A 131 -0.56 16.70 -46.08
C PRO A 131 -1.31 15.62 -45.32
N VAL A 132 -1.97 14.72 -46.06
CA VAL A 132 -2.74 13.60 -45.51
C VAL A 132 -1.89 12.91 -44.45
N ALA A 133 -2.47 12.69 -43.26
CA ALA A 133 -1.77 12.22 -42.07
C ALA A 133 -0.72 11.15 -42.39
N GLN A 134 0.57 11.48 -42.25
CA GLN A 134 1.62 10.48 -42.28
C GLN A 134 1.64 9.76 -40.93
N VAL A 135 1.60 8.43 -40.97
CA VAL A 135 1.77 7.59 -39.79
C VAL A 135 3.22 7.76 -39.31
N LEU A 136 3.42 8.64 -38.34
CA LEU A 136 4.70 8.77 -37.65
C LEU A 136 4.88 7.55 -36.75
N ARG A 137 5.86 6.70 -37.06
CA ARG A 137 6.33 5.65 -36.16
C ARG A 137 7.22 6.30 -35.11
N VAL A 138 6.92 6.07 -33.84
CA VAL A 138 7.86 6.37 -32.76
C VAL A 138 8.97 5.33 -32.82
N GLU A 139 10.18 5.75 -33.19
CA GLU A 139 11.38 4.93 -33.02
C GLU A 139 11.82 5.05 -31.56
N ASN A 140 11.72 3.96 -30.80
CA ASN A 140 12.37 3.86 -29.49
C ASN A 140 13.84 3.48 -29.72
N THR A 141 14.76 4.40 -29.45
CA THR A 141 16.18 4.09 -29.21
C THR A 141 16.39 3.66 -27.78
#